data_AF-A0A3D2S1S3-F1
#
_entry.id   AF-A0A3D2S1S3-F1
#
_cell.length_a   1.000
_cell.length_b   1.000
_cell.length_c   1.000
_cell.angle_alpha   90.00
_cell.angle_beta   90.00
_cell.angle_gamma   90.00
#
_symmetry.space_group_name_H-M   'P 1'
#
loop_
_entity.id
_entity.type
_entity.pdbx_description
1 polymer ?
#
loop_
_entity_poly.entity_id
_entity_poly.type
_entity_poly.pdbx_seq_one_letter_code
_entity_poly.pdbx_strand_id
1 'polypeptide(L)' 'MKSFKGKVAVVTGAASGIGRALATYCAQKEMKIVLADIEQS' A
#
# COMPACT_ATOMS: atom_id res chain seq x y z
N MET A 1 -8.86 -3.39 19.33
CA MET A 1 -8.39 -3.47 17.92
C MET A 1 -7.55 -2.23 17.61
N LYS A 2 -6.33 -2.37 17.06
CA LYS A 2 -5.53 -1.20 16.66
C LYS A 2 -6.14 -0.59 15.39
N SER A 3 -6.45 0.70 15.41
CA SER A 3 -6.86 1.43 14.20
C SER A 3 -5.64 1.69 13.31
N PHE A 4 -5.83 1.52 12.00
CA PHE A 4 -4.84 1.83 10.98
C PHE A 4 -5.13 3.15 10.24
N LYS A 5 -6.31 3.74 10.48
CA LYS A 5 -6.72 5.01 9.89
C LYS A 5 -5.66 6.10 10.11
N GLY A 6 -5.28 6.76 9.03
CA GLY A 6 -4.32 7.88 9.04
C GLY A 6 -2.86 7.47 9.24
N LYS A 7 -2.55 6.19 9.47
CA LYS A 7 -1.16 5.70 9.50
C LYS A 7 -0.57 5.63 8.09
N VAL A 8 0.75 5.60 8.00
CA VAL A 8 1.48 5.52 6.74
C VAL A 8 1.91 4.08 6.47
N ALA A 9 1.61 3.57 5.27
CA ALA A 9 2.20 2.34 4.73
C ALA A 9 3.13 2.70 3.57
N VAL A 10 4.36 2.20 3.59
CA VAL A 10 5.30 2.29 2.46
C VAL A 10 5.40 0.90 1.85
N VAL A 11 5.04 0.77 0.58
CA VAL A 11 5.03 -0.51 -0.14
C VAL A 11 5.97 -0.42 -1.33
N THR A 12 7.03 -1.22 -1.30
CA THR A 12 7.93 -1.43 -2.44
C THR A 12 7.47 -2.64 -3.25
N GLY A 13 7.68 -2.65 -4.57
CA GLY A 13 7.16 -3.71 -5.43
C GLY A 13 5.63 -3.64 -5.60
N ALA A 14 5.05 -2.43 -5.56
CA ALA A 14 3.62 -2.19 -5.52
C ALA A 14 2.87 -2.30 -6.87
N ALA A 15 3.58 -2.44 -8.00
CA ALA A 15 2.96 -2.44 -9.33
C ALA A 15 2.14 -3.70 -9.60
N SER A 16 2.54 -4.84 -9.03
CA SER A 16 1.90 -6.14 -9.31
C SER A 16 1.86 -7.07 -8.10
N GLY A 17 1.26 -8.25 -8.30
CA GLY A 17 1.23 -9.34 -7.32
C GLY A 17 0.83 -8.94 -5.90
N ILE A 18 1.62 -9.39 -4.94
CA ILE A 18 1.38 -9.17 -3.50
C ILE A 18 1.50 -7.70 -3.13
N GLY A 19 2.44 -6.95 -3.70
CA GLY A 19 2.61 -5.54 -3.38
C GLY A 19 1.39 -4.71 -3.76
N ARG A 20 0.82 -4.96 -4.95
CA ARG A 20 -0.44 -4.32 -5.37
C ARG A 20 -1.61 -4.70 -4.48
N ALA A 21 -1.72 -5.98 -4.11
CA ALA A 21 -2.78 -6.45 -3.21
C ALA A 21 -2.66 -5.82 -1.81
N LEU A 22 -1.45 -5.71 -1.29
CA LEU A 22 -1.16 -5.10 0.01
C LEU A 22 -1.45 -3.60 0.00
N ALA A 23 -1.02 -2.88 -1.05
CA ALA A 23 -1.34 -1.47 -1.24
C ALA A 23 -2.87 -1.24 -1.25
N THR A 24 -3.60 -2.09 -1.98
CA THR A 24 -5.08 -2.04 -2.02
C THR A 24 -5.69 -2.28 -0.65
N TYR A 25 -5.21 -3.28 0.09
CA TYR A 25 -5.68 -3.56 1.44
C TYR A 25 -5.40 -2.39 2.40
N CYS A 26 -4.21 -1.78 2.34
CA CYS A 26 -3.88 -0.60 3.13
C CYS A 26 -4.81 0.59 2.82
N ALA A 27 -5.19 0.78 1.55
CA ALA A 27 -6.14 1.82 1.15
C ALA A 27 -7.53 1.62 1.78
N GLN A 28 -8.02 0.38 1.77
CA GLN A 28 -9.28 0.01 2.42
C GLN A 28 -9.26 0.23 3.94
N LYS A 29 -8.08 0.29 4.56
CA LYS A 29 -7.90 0.59 5.99
C LYS A 29 -7.72 2.09 6.28
N GLU A 30 -8.00 2.95 5.31
CA GLU A 30 -7.88 4.41 5.40
C GLU A 30 -6.46 4.86 5.80
N MET A 31 -5.45 4.10 5.36
CA MET A 31 -4.05 4.48 5.52
C MET A 31 -3.65 5.51 4.45
N LYS A 32 -2.65 6.33 4.77
CA LYS A 32 -1.87 7.06 3.77
C LYS A 32 -0.85 6.09 3.19
N ILE A 33 -0.61 6.14 1.89
CA ILE A 33 0.20 5.12 1.22
C ILE A 33 1.24 5.76 0.33
N VAL A 34 2.47 5.26 0.43
CA VAL A 34 3.56 5.54 -0.50
C VAL A 34 3.83 4.26 -1.28
N LEU A 35 3.74 4.34 -2.61
CA LEU A 35 3.99 3.23 -3.51
C LEU A 35 5.31 3.49 -4.24
N ALA A 36 6.20 2.50 -4.23
CA ALA A 36 7.45 2.55 -4.96
C ALA A 36 7.62 1.26 -5.78
N ASP A 37 7.86 1.41 -7.07
CA ASP A 37 8.16 0.31 -7.96
C ASP A 37 9.08 0.81 -9.08
N ILE A 38 9.77 -0.12 -9.74
CA ILE A 38 10.59 0.12 -10.92
C ILE A 38 9.84 -0.20 -12.22
N GLU A 39 8.74 -0.96 -12.13
CA GLU A 39 7.87 -1.26 -13.26
C GLU A 39 7.24 0.04 -13.77
N GLN A 40 7.66 0.46 -14.97
CA GLN A 40 7.09 1.58 -15.68
C GLN A 40 5.98 1.02 -16.58
N SER A 41 4.74 1.40 -16.29
CA SER A 41 3.59 1.11 -17.17
C SER A 41 3.52 2.11 -18.31
#